data_AF-A0A5Q2RK52-F1
#
_entry.id   AF-A0A5Q2RK52-F1
#
_cell.length_a   1.000
_cell.length_b   1.000
_cell.length_c   1.000
_cell.angle_alpha   90.00
_cell.angle_beta   90.00
_cell.angle_gamma   90.00
#
_symmetry.space_group_name_H-M   'P 1'
#
loop_
_entity.id
_entity.type
_entity.pdbx_description
1 polymer ?
#
loop_
_entity_poly.entity_id
_entity_poly.type
_entity_poly.pdbx_seq_one_letter_code
_entity_poly.pdbx_strand_id
1 'polypeptide(L)'
;MSPRMPRSFALVLVLAVGLLASCGDDGGPGEERSLADLIDETTTTTSTTEATTTTAPGADRDEYVAALAPQLTELSAGVELDPPDADCFAGAVIDVVGADALADAGVSPAQFAASPDGFRSIDVEIPDGATARLAEDISQCFDAGAIILGALAAEAPAGVDVTCMSDSIGTGDAEMLLARAIVEDSDAVALGEDFGIAIFQSLTPTCAEQVLLQWLTSDGTITAAQSECLAAELDDEVAVTLFQGVASGTGQADPAATEALAAAGAACGVS
;
A
#
# COMPACT_ATOMS: atom_id res chain seq x y z
N MET A 1 29.61 -9.99 4.04
CA MET A 1 28.92 -8.88 3.36
C MET A 1 27.44 -9.14 3.59
N SER A 2 26.74 -8.30 4.36
CA SER A 2 25.29 -8.49 4.53
C SER A 2 24.62 -8.27 3.17
N PRO A 3 23.84 -9.22 2.65
CA PRO A 3 23.00 -8.95 1.49
C PRO A 3 21.98 -7.91 1.94
N ARG A 4 22.24 -6.64 1.63
CA ARG A 4 21.19 -5.64 1.67
C ARG A 4 20.27 -6.02 0.51
N MET A 5 19.01 -6.33 0.80
CA MET A 5 17.97 -6.20 -0.22
C MET A 5 18.24 -4.88 -0.96
N PRO A 6 18.23 -4.87 -2.31
CA PRO A 6 18.43 -3.64 -3.04
C PRO A 6 17.40 -2.65 -2.49
N ARG A 7 17.87 -1.48 -2.02
CA ARG A 7 17.01 -0.41 -1.50
C ARG A 7 15.83 -0.12 -2.43
N SER A 8 15.99 -0.41 -3.71
CA SER A 8 14.97 -0.45 -4.76
C SER A 8 13.71 -1.21 -4.38
N PHE A 9 13.74 -2.34 -3.68
CA PHE A 9 12.53 -3.15 -3.46
C PHE A 9 11.60 -2.59 -2.39
N ALA A 10 12.17 -2.15 -1.26
CA ALA A 10 11.42 -1.36 -0.26
C ALA A 10 10.98 -0.04 -0.89
N LEU A 11 11.84 0.61 -1.68
CA LEU A 11 11.51 1.83 -2.42
C LEU A 11 10.36 1.62 -3.42
N VAL A 12 10.22 0.44 -4.04
CA VAL A 12 9.18 0.13 -5.04
C VAL A 12 7.84 -0.10 -4.38
N LEU A 13 7.80 -0.79 -3.24
CA LEU A 13 6.55 -0.99 -2.49
C LEU A 13 6.11 0.32 -1.79
N VAL A 14 7.09 1.11 -1.35
CA VAL A 14 6.96 2.51 -0.95
C VAL A 14 6.63 3.43 -2.12
N LEU A 15 7.01 3.14 -3.37
CA LEU A 15 6.64 3.94 -4.54
C LEU A 15 5.21 3.59 -4.95
N ALA A 16 4.87 2.30 -5.08
CA ALA A 16 3.54 1.84 -5.44
C ALA A 16 2.46 2.28 -4.43
N VAL A 17 2.77 2.36 -3.14
CA VAL A 17 1.83 2.85 -2.10
C VAL A 17 2.06 4.32 -1.76
N GLY A 18 3.32 4.76 -1.65
CA GLY A 18 3.70 6.13 -1.29
C GLY A 18 3.42 7.18 -2.36
N LEU A 19 3.18 6.82 -3.62
CA LEU A 19 2.94 7.82 -4.68
C LEU A 19 1.54 8.45 -4.67
N LEU A 20 0.59 7.89 -3.91
CA LEU A 20 -0.64 8.61 -3.55
C LEU A 20 -0.40 9.66 -2.45
N ALA A 21 0.79 9.70 -1.85
CA ALA A 21 1.19 10.64 -0.79
C ALA A 21 2.41 11.50 -1.13
N SER A 22 3.16 11.21 -2.20
CA SER A 22 4.50 11.78 -2.38
C SER A 22 4.55 13.06 -3.21
N CYS A 23 3.57 13.94 -3.06
CA CYS A 23 3.75 15.34 -3.44
C CYS A 23 4.16 16.18 -2.21
N GLY A 24 5.36 15.91 -1.68
CA GLY A 24 6.16 16.91 -0.96
C GLY A 24 6.34 16.69 0.54
N ASP A 25 7.36 15.93 0.92
CA ASP A 25 7.91 15.94 2.28
C ASP A 25 9.10 16.91 2.37
N ASP A 26 8.86 18.09 2.93
CA ASP A 26 9.86 18.99 3.53
C ASP A 26 9.37 19.33 4.96
N GLY A 27 9.23 18.32 5.83
CA GLY A 27 8.70 18.47 7.19
C GLY A 27 9.74 18.29 8.32
N GLY A 28 10.14 19.38 8.96
CA GLY A 28 11.05 19.38 10.12
C GLY A 28 10.46 18.78 11.42
N PRO A 29 11.29 18.64 12.48
CA PRO A 29 10.91 17.93 13.71
C PRO A 29 9.80 18.68 14.48
N GLY A 30 8.58 18.13 14.43
CA GLY A 30 7.40 18.61 15.16
C GLY A 30 7.34 18.10 16.60
N GLU A 31 7.00 19.01 17.52
CA GLU A 31 6.91 18.83 18.97
C GLU A 31 5.77 17.87 19.39
N GLU A 32 6.10 16.92 20.27
CA GLU A 32 5.14 16.03 20.95
C GLU A 32 4.20 16.85 21.86
N ARG A 33 2.93 17.00 21.46
CA ARG A 33 1.87 17.50 22.37
C ARG A 33 1.21 16.34 23.10
N SER A 34 1.13 16.49 24.42
CA SER A 34 0.62 15.47 25.35
C SER A 34 -0.90 15.32 25.26
N LEU A 35 -1.35 14.06 25.19
CA LEU A 35 -2.73 13.60 25.13
C LEU A 35 -3.59 13.94 26.38
N ALA A 36 -3.03 14.65 27.36
CA ALA A 36 -3.65 14.84 28.68
C ALA A 36 -4.54 16.09 28.81
N ASP A 37 -4.54 17.01 27.83
CA ASP A 37 -5.28 18.29 27.91
C ASP A 37 -6.66 18.28 27.23
N LEU A 38 -7.13 17.15 26.67
CA LEU A 38 -8.35 17.09 25.84
C LEU A 38 -9.60 16.52 26.51
N ILE A 39 -9.60 16.30 27.84
CA ILE A 39 -10.74 15.71 28.56
C ILE A 39 -11.21 16.62 29.70
N ASP A 40 -11.65 17.84 29.39
CA ASP A 40 -12.58 18.59 30.25
C ASP A 40 -13.25 19.75 29.50
N GLU A 41 -14.30 19.51 28.71
CA GLU A 41 -15.32 20.55 28.53
C GLU A 41 -16.71 20.01 28.14
N THR A 42 -17.50 19.78 29.19
CA THR A 42 -18.87 20.24 29.40
C THR A 42 -19.92 20.12 28.26
N THR A 43 -20.84 19.18 28.49
CA THR A 43 -22.14 19.00 27.85
C THR A 43 -23.00 20.28 27.89
N THR A 44 -23.26 20.90 26.73
CA THR A 44 -24.28 21.95 26.58
C THR A 44 -25.35 21.49 25.59
N THR A 45 -26.56 21.24 26.10
CA THR A 45 -27.74 20.90 25.31
C THR A 45 -28.42 22.18 24.82
N THR A 46 -28.27 22.49 23.53
CA THR A 46 -28.96 23.63 22.89
C THR A 46 -30.14 23.12 22.07
N SER A 47 -31.32 23.69 22.33
CA SER A 47 -32.57 23.39 21.62
C SER A 47 -32.53 23.83 20.15
N THR A 48 -32.74 22.87 19.25
CA THR A 48 -32.81 23.08 17.80
C THR A 48 -34.06 23.87 17.42
N THR A 49 -33.85 25.06 16.87
CA THR A 49 -34.83 25.78 16.06
C THR A 49 -34.71 25.24 14.64
N GLU A 50 -35.79 24.67 14.09
CA GLU A 50 -35.86 24.25 12.69
C GLU A 50 -35.80 25.49 11.78
N ALA A 51 -34.58 25.85 11.39
CA ALA A 51 -34.36 26.73 10.25
C ALA A 51 -34.64 25.91 8.99
N THR A 52 -35.63 26.33 8.20
CA THR A 52 -35.81 25.84 6.84
C THR A 52 -34.66 26.38 6.01
N THR A 53 -33.57 25.62 5.95
CA THR A 53 -32.42 25.90 5.09
C THR A 53 -32.86 25.67 3.65
N THR A 54 -32.94 26.74 2.87
CA THR A 54 -33.04 26.65 1.42
C THR A 54 -31.76 25.98 0.93
N THR A 55 -31.82 24.68 0.66
CA THR A 55 -30.73 23.89 0.07
C THR A 55 -30.24 24.61 -1.18
N ALA A 56 -29.02 25.16 -1.13
CA ALA A 56 -28.32 25.54 -2.34
C ALA A 56 -28.28 24.30 -3.26
N PRO A 57 -28.32 24.45 -4.60
CA PRO A 57 -28.14 23.29 -5.47
C PRO A 57 -26.84 22.59 -5.05
N GLY A 58 -26.98 21.33 -4.61
CA GLY A 58 -25.86 20.51 -4.15
C GLY A 58 -24.78 20.46 -5.22
N ALA A 59 -23.52 20.37 -4.79
CA ALA A 59 -22.45 20.35 -5.76
C ALA A 59 -22.53 19.08 -6.59
N ASP A 60 -22.28 19.21 -7.89
CA ASP A 60 -22.43 18.09 -8.81
C ASP A 60 -21.25 17.12 -8.62
N ARG A 61 -21.57 15.92 -8.11
CA ARG A 61 -20.63 14.79 -7.97
C ARG A 61 -19.81 14.61 -9.25
N ASP A 62 -20.45 14.70 -10.40
CA ASP A 62 -19.82 14.43 -11.69
C ASP A 62 -18.73 15.46 -12.03
N GLU A 63 -18.83 16.69 -11.51
CA GLU A 63 -17.78 17.70 -11.69
C GLU A 63 -16.49 17.33 -10.93
N TYR A 64 -16.59 16.78 -9.72
CA TYR A 64 -15.44 16.30 -8.96
C TYR A 64 -14.81 15.06 -9.59
N VAL A 65 -15.63 14.11 -10.03
CA VAL A 65 -15.15 12.90 -10.72
C VAL A 65 -14.42 13.29 -12.00
N ALA A 66 -15.02 14.16 -12.83
CA ALA A 66 -14.40 14.64 -14.07
C ALA A 66 -13.10 15.42 -13.84
N ALA A 67 -12.93 16.05 -12.68
CA ALA A 67 -11.69 16.72 -12.31
C ALA A 67 -10.62 15.74 -11.83
N LEU A 68 -10.98 14.72 -11.04
CA LEU A 68 -10.05 13.76 -10.45
C LEU A 68 -9.60 12.67 -11.42
N ALA A 69 -10.51 12.11 -12.24
CA ALA A 69 -10.21 10.97 -13.11
C ALA A 69 -8.99 11.18 -14.03
N PRO A 70 -8.78 12.34 -14.68
CA PRO A 70 -7.59 12.57 -15.50
C PRO A 70 -6.28 12.47 -14.70
N GLN A 71 -6.27 12.90 -13.43
CA GLN A 71 -5.07 12.82 -12.59
C GLN A 71 -4.68 11.36 -12.30
N LEU A 72 -5.67 10.47 -12.22
CA LEU A 72 -5.46 9.04 -12.00
C LEU A 72 -4.93 8.32 -13.24
N THR A 73 -5.21 8.85 -14.44
CA THR A 73 -4.64 8.33 -15.69
C THR A 73 -3.20 8.80 -15.96
N GLU A 74 -2.79 9.93 -15.37
CA GLU A 74 -1.47 10.54 -15.55
C GLU A 74 -0.53 10.31 -14.35
N LEU A 75 -0.81 9.29 -13.53
CA LEU A 75 -0.01 8.98 -12.36
C LEU A 75 1.45 8.76 -12.74
N SER A 76 2.34 9.57 -12.16
CA SER A 76 3.77 9.64 -12.51
C SER A 76 4.56 8.39 -12.10
N ALA A 77 3.87 7.41 -11.53
CA ALA A 77 4.37 6.24 -10.83
C ALA A 77 4.55 4.98 -11.70
N GLY A 78 4.14 5.04 -12.96
CA GLY A 78 4.15 3.86 -13.85
C GLY A 78 2.98 2.89 -13.61
N VAL A 79 2.06 3.21 -12.69
CA VAL A 79 0.75 2.59 -12.57
C VAL A 79 -0.27 3.55 -13.15
N GLU A 80 -0.51 3.44 -14.45
CA GLU A 80 -1.56 4.20 -15.14
C GLU A 80 -2.86 3.38 -15.07
N LEU A 81 -3.91 3.96 -14.49
CA LEU A 81 -5.25 3.41 -14.65
C LEU A 81 -5.75 3.72 -16.05
N ASP A 82 -6.48 2.79 -16.66
CA ASP A 82 -7.16 3.10 -17.89
C ASP A 82 -8.30 4.10 -17.61
N PRO A 83 -8.80 4.85 -18.63
CA PRO A 83 -9.79 5.89 -18.38
C PRO A 83 -11.09 5.39 -17.72
N PRO A 84 -11.65 4.21 -18.07
CA PRO A 84 -12.78 3.63 -17.35
C PRO A 84 -12.51 3.34 -15.87
N ASP A 85 -11.37 2.72 -15.54
CA ASP A 85 -11.03 2.37 -14.17
C ASP A 85 -10.76 3.64 -13.33
N ALA A 86 -10.13 4.65 -13.93
CA ALA A 86 -9.90 5.96 -13.32
C ALA A 86 -11.21 6.71 -13.00
N ASP A 87 -12.19 6.70 -13.91
CA ASP A 87 -13.50 7.31 -13.70
C ASP A 87 -14.29 6.59 -12.59
N CYS A 88 -14.28 5.25 -12.62
CA CYS A 88 -14.88 4.43 -11.57
C CYS A 88 -14.27 4.72 -10.20
N PHE A 89 -12.94 4.70 -10.11
CA PHE A 89 -12.21 4.91 -8.86
C PHE A 89 -12.40 6.34 -8.33
N ALA A 90 -12.35 7.35 -9.20
CA ALA A 90 -12.69 8.72 -8.83
C ALA A 90 -14.12 8.81 -8.27
N GLY A 91 -15.08 8.12 -8.90
CA GLY A 91 -16.44 8.01 -8.43
C GLY A 91 -16.54 7.46 -7.01
N ALA A 92 -15.93 6.30 -6.76
CA ALA A 92 -15.90 5.65 -5.45
C ALA A 92 -15.34 6.56 -4.35
N VAL A 93 -14.26 7.26 -4.67
CA VAL A 93 -13.60 8.19 -3.77
C VAL A 93 -14.51 9.39 -3.43
N ILE A 94 -15.18 9.99 -4.44
CA ILE A 94 -16.13 11.08 -4.21
C ILE A 94 -17.38 10.61 -3.46
N ASP A 95 -17.83 9.37 -3.65
CA ASP A 95 -18.97 8.82 -2.92
C ASP A 95 -18.66 8.63 -1.42
N VAL A 96 -17.42 8.31 -1.08
CA VAL A 96 -16.96 8.15 0.30
C VAL A 96 -16.77 9.50 0.99
N VAL A 97 -16.19 10.48 0.29
CA VAL A 97 -15.87 11.81 0.85
C VAL A 97 -17.08 12.72 0.84
N GLY A 98 -17.94 12.61 -0.17
CA GLY A 98 -19.15 13.40 -0.36
C GLY A 98 -18.89 14.72 -1.08
N ALA A 99 -19.41 14.87 -2.30
CA ALA A 99 -19.32 16.11 -3.08
C ALA A 99 -19.93 17.34 -2.35
N ASP A 100 -21.02 17.14 -1.62
CA ASP A 100 -21.65 18.19 -0.82
C ASP A 100 -20.72 18.63 0.34
N ALA A 101 -20.04 17.68 0.99
CA ALA A 101 -19.11 17.99 2.07
C ALA A 101 -17.89 18.78 1.57
N LEU A 102 -17.35 18.41 0.40
CA LEU A 102 -16.29 19.17 -0.27
C LEU A 102 -16.73 20.60 -0.59
N ALA A 103 -17.95 20.76 -1.12
CA ALA A 103 -18.48 22.08 -1.47
C ALA A 103 -18.78 22.95 -0.25
N ASP A 104 -19.32 22.37 0.83
CA ASP A 104 -19.56 23.05 2.10
C ASP A 104 -18.25 23.48 2.77
N ALA A 105 -17.17 22.71 2.59
CA ALA A 105 -15.81 23.08 2.97
C ALA A 105 -15.16 24.14 2.04
N GLY A 106 -15.86 24.57 0.98
CA GLY A 106 -15.37 25.56 0.02
C GLY A 106 -14.28 25.04 -0.91
N VAL A 107 -14.11 23.73 -1.01
CA VAL A 107 -13.21 23.10 -1.97
C VAL A 107 -13.90 23.07 -3.32
N SER A 108 -13.21 23.48 -4.38
CA SER A 108 -13.73 23.34 -5.75
C SER A 108 -13.22 22.06 -6.41
N PRO A 109 -13.91 21.50 -7.43
CA PRO A 109 -13.43 20.33 -8.16
C PRO A 109 -11.98 20.45 -8.67
N ALA A 110 -11.63 21.61 -9.23
CA ALA A 110 -10.28 21.87 -9.71
C ALA A 110 -9.24 21.95 -8.57
N GLN A 111 -9.60 22.54 -7.42
CA GLN A 111 -8.72 22.58 -6.26
C GLN A 111 -8.53 21.19 -5.66
N PHE A 112 -9.60 20.41 -5.58
CA PHE A 112 -9.56 19.03 -5.12
C PHE A 112 -8.63 18.17 -5.98
N ALA A 113 -8.80 18.21 -7.30
CA ALA A 113 -7.97 17.46 -8.23
C ALA A 113 -6.50 17.93 -8.25
N ALA A 114 -6.25 19.22 -7.98
CA ALA A 114 -4.90 19.78 -7.96
C ALA A 114 -4.20 19.61 -6.60
N SER A 115 -4.87 19.06 -5.58
CA SER A 115 -4.31 18.99 -4.24
C SER A 115 -3.25 17.87 -4.16
N PRO A 116 -1.96 18.21 -3.97
CA PRO A 116 -0.88 17.22 -3.90
C PRO A 116 -1.03 16.26 -2.72
N ASP A 117 -1.56 16.78 -1.61
CA ASP A 117 -1.81 16.03 -0.37
C ASP A 117 -3.15 15.28 -0.42
N GLY A 118 -3.89 15.39 -1.53
CA GLY A 118 -5.22 14.81 -1.69
C GLY A 118 -6.16 15.17 -0.54
N PHE A 119 -6.89 14.17 -0.04
CA PHE A 119 -7.85 14.23 1.07
C PHE A 119 -7.28 14.77 2.38
N ARG A 120 -5.97 14.63 2.58
CA ARG A 120 -5.29 14.91 3.86
C ARG A 120 -5.36 16.37 4.27
N SER A 121 -5.45 17.24 3.27
CA SER A 121 -5.49 18.70 3.46
C SER A 121 -6.90 19.26 3.63
N ILE A 122 -7.92 18.42 3.46
CA ILE A 122 -9.32 18.85 3.40
C ILE A 122 -9.99 18.52 4.74
N ASP A 123 -10.47 19.56 5.41
CA ASP A 123 -11.18 19.46 6.70
C ASP A 123 -12.62 18.97 6.49
N VAL A 124 -12.76 17.71 6.03
CA VAL A 124 -14.04 17.02 5.83
C VAL A 124 -14.08 15.79 6.72
N GLU A 125 -15.17 15.67 7.48
CA GLU A 125 -15.42 14.51 8.33
C GLU A 125 -15.70 13.27 7.46
N ILE A 126 -14.81 12.28 7.53
CA ILE A 126 -14.98 11.02 6.79
C ILE A 126 -15.90 10.09 7.60
N PRO A 127 -16.96 9.54 6.99
CA PRO A 127 -17.92 8.70 7.72
C PRO A 127 -17.30 7.38 8.20
N ASP A 128 -17.79 6.87 9.34
CA ASP A 128 -17.39 5.56 9.85
C ASP A 128 -17.59 4.46 8.80
N GLY A 129 -16.56 3.61 8.65
CA GLY A 129 -16.54 2.52 7.68
C GLY A 129 -16.27 2.96 6.23
N ALA A 130 -15.91 4.22 6.00
CA ALA A 130 -15.43 4.72 4.70
C ALA A 130 -14.37 3.81 4.07
N THR A 131 -13.37 3.38 4.84
CA THR A 131 -12.31 2.47 4.37
C THR A 131 -12.86 1.18 3.80
N ALA A 132 -13.79 0.53 4.50
CA ALA A 132 -14.37 -0.74 4.05
C ALA A 132 -15.25 -0.58 2.80
N ARG A 133 -16.03 0.52 2.72
CA ARG A 133 -16.85 0.82 1.54
C ARG A 133 -15.98 1.15 0.34
N LEU A 134 -14.97 2.01 0.52
CA LEU A 134 -14.03 2.37 -0.53
C LEU A 134 -13.29 1.14 -1.04
N ALA A 135 -12.87 0.22 -0.18
CA ALA A 135 -12.24 -1.04 -0.58
C ALA A 135 -13.17 -1.91 -1.44
N GLU A 136 -14.45 -2.03 -1.05
CA GLU A 136 -15.47 -2.73 -1.82
C GLU A 136 -15.69 -2.08 -3.19
N ASP A 137 -15.76 -0.76 -3.25
CA ASP A 137 -15.95 -0.01 -4.49
C ASP A 137 -14.71 -0.08 -5.40
N ILE A 138 -13.49 0.01 -4.85
CA ILE A 138 -12.23 -0.19 -5.59
C ILE A 138 -12.24 -1.55 -6.28
N SER A 139 -12.63 -2.62 -5.57
CA SER A 139 -12.65 -3.98 -6.11
C SER A 139 -13.62 -4.18 -7.28
N GLN A 140 -14.61 -3.27 -7.43
CA GLN A 140 -15.53 -3.25 -8.57
C GLN A 140 -14.97 -2.47 -9.76
N CYS A 141 -14.03 -1.54 -9.50
CA CYS A 141 -13.39 -0.74 -10.53
C CYS A 141 -12.25 -1.49 -11.19
N PHE A 142 -11.31 -2.02 -10.41
CA PHE A 142 -10.16 -2.74 -10.93
C PHE A 142 -9.61 -3.75 -9.91
N ASP A 143 -8.74 -4.64 -10.36
CA ASP A 143 -8.05 -5.62 -9.51
C ASP A 143 -6.75 -4.99 -8.99
N ALA A 144 -6.79 -4.44 -7.77
CA ALA A 144 -5.63 -3.78 -7.18
C ALA A 144 -4.50 -4.80 -6.94
N GLY A 145 -4.84 -6.03 -6.61
CA GLY A 145 -3.89 -7.12 -6.46
C GLY A 145 -3.13 -7.41 -7.77
N ALA A 146 -3.82 -7.48 -8.90
CA ALA A 146 -3.21 -7.67 -10.21
C ALA A 146 -2.28 -6.51 -10.60
N ILE A 147 -2.65 -5.27 -10.28
CA ILE A 147 -1.80 -4.11 -10.50
C ILE A 147 -0.52 -4.20 -9.68
N ILE A 148 -0.63 -4.52 -8.38
CA ILE A 148 0.52 -4.67 -7.48
C ILE A 148 1.43 -5.80 -7.94
N LEU A 149 0.86 -6.96 -8.33
CA LEU A 149 1.63 -8.07 -8.92
C LEU A 149 2.34 -7.66 -10.20
N GLY A 150 1.67 -6.90 -11.07
CA GLY A 150 2.26 -6.38 -12.31
C GLY A 150 3.46 -5.48 -12.03
N ALA A 151 3.34 -4.58 -11.05
CA ALA A 151 4.42 -3.71 -10.61
C ALA A 151 5.59 -4.52 -9.99
N LEU A 152 5.28 -5.47 -9.11
CA LEU A 152 6.29 -6.36 -8.52
C LEU A 152 7.03 -7.17 -9.59
N ALA A 153 6.31 -7.70 -10.58
CA ALA A 153 6.90 -8.47 -11.67
C ALA A 153 7.81 -7.62 -12.57
N ALA A 154 7.46 -6.34 -12.80
CA ALA A 154 8.26 -5.41 -13.59
C ALA A 154 9.59 -5.06 -12.92
N GLU A 155 9.60 -4.98 -11.58
CA GLU A 155 10.78 -4.64 -10.77
C GLU A 155 11.58 -5.87 -10.31
N ALA A 156 10.99 -7.06 -10.44
CA ALA A 156 11.66 -8.30 -10.09
C ALA A 156 12.90 -8.53 -10.97
N PRO A 157 14.00 -9.06 -10.40
CA PRO A 157 15.16 -9.47 -11.19
C PRO A 157 14.76 -10.44 -12.31
N ALA A 158 15.45 -10.38 -13.46
CA ALA A 158 15.15 -11.25 -14.59
C ALA A 158 15.16 -12.73 -14.17
N GLY A 159 14.07 -13.44 -14.46
CA GLY A 159 13.88 -14.85 -14.13
C GLY A 159 13.23 -15.13 -12.76
N VAL A 160 12.92 -14.09 -11.99
CA VAL A 160 12.09 -14.22 -10.77
C VAL A 160 10.61 -14.19 -11.18
N ASP A 161 9.89 -15.25 -10.83
CA ASP A 161 8.46 -15.43 -11.04
C ASP A 161 7.71 -15.17 -9.73
N VAL A 162 7.02 -14.03 -9.67
CA VAL A 162 6.22 -13.61 -8.52
C VAL A 162 4.75 -14.03 -8.63
N THR A 163 4.37 -14.83 -9.63
CA THR A 163 2.96 -15.21 -9.81
C THR A 163 2.40 -16.02 -8.64
N CYS A 164 3.23 -16.77 -7.91
CA CYS A 164 2.78 -17.47 -6.71
C CYS A 164 2.32 -16.53 -5.58
N MET A 165 2.69 -15.25 -5.64
CA MET A 165 2.25 -14.24 -4.68
C MET A 165 0.78 -13.82 -4.90
N SER A 166 0.17 -14.18 -6.03
CA SER A 166 -1.23 -13.81 -6.32
C SER A 166 -2.22 -14.34 -5.30
N ASP A 167 -1.96 -15.53 -4.76
CA ASP A 167 -2.84 -16.15 -3.76
C ASP A 167 -2.70 -15.50 -2.39
N SER A 168 -1.58 -14.78 -2.17
CA SER A 168 -1.21 -14.16 -0.88
C SER A 168 -1.58 -12.69 -0.83
N ILE A 169 -1.63 -12.03 -1.98
CA ILE A 169 -2.31 -10.75 -2.17
C ILE A 169 -3.79 -11.08 -2.31
N GLY A 170 -4.44 -11.34 -1.17
CA GLY A 170 -5.84 -11.73 -1.13
C GLY A 170 -6.71 -10.74 -1.90
N THR A 171 -7.76 -11.25 -2.56
CA THR A 171 -8.81 -10.41 -3.13
C THR A 171 -9.43 -9.58 -2.00
N GLY A 172 -9.18 -8.29 -1.98
CA GLY A 172 -9.64 -7.36 -0.95
C GLY A 172 -8.55 -6.77 -0.06
N ASP A 173 -7.40 -7.43 0.15
CA ASP A 173 -6.35 -6.89 1.04
C ASP A 173 -5.64 -5.70 0.42
N ALA A 174 -5.35 -5.78 -0.89
CA ALA A 174 -4.78 -4.68 -1.66
C ALA A 174 -5.73 -3.48 -1.71
N GLU A 175 -7.03 -3.74 -1.91
CA GLU A 175 -8.07 -2.72 -1.97
C GLU A 175 -8.31 -2.09 -0.60
N MET A 176 -8.29 -2.88 0.47
CA MET A 176 -8.39 -2.39 1.86
C MET A 176 -7.20 -1.50 2.21
N LEU A 177 -6.00 -1.90 1.79
CA LEU A 177 -4.81 -1.08 2.00
C LEU A 177 -4.90 0.24 1.23
N LEU A 178 -5.26 0.18 -0.05
CA LEU A 178 -5.42 1.36 -0.88
C LEU A 178 -6.48 2.32 -0.28
N ALA A 179 -7.64 1.78 0.10
CA ALA A 179 -8.68 2.53 0.77
C ALA A 179 -8.19 3.18 2.07
N ARG A 180 -7.40 2.45 2.86
CA ARG A 180 -6.83 2.93 4.12
C ARG A 180 -5.83 4.05 3.91
N ALA A 181 -4.98 3.93 2.88
CA ALA A 181 -4.03 4.98 2.47
C ALA A 181 -4.72 6.32 2.19
N ILE A 182 -5.93 6.23 1.61
CA ILE A 182 -6.75 7.37 1.20
C ILE A 182 -7.50 7.96 2.40
N VAL A 183 -8.07 7.12 3.26
CA VAL A 183 -8.96 7.54 4.35
C VAL A 183 -8.24 7.93 5.64
N GLU A 184 -7.24 7.15 6.07
CA GLU A 184 -6.70 7.24 7.43
C GLU A 184 -5.50 8.18 7.59
N ASP A 185 -5.20 9.02 6.59
CA ASP A 185 -4.03 9.93 6.61
C ASP A 185 -2.72 9.21 7.02
N SER A 186 -2.60 7.96 6.62
CA SER A 186 -1.41 7.17 6.92
C SER A 186 -0.28 7.63 6.01
N ASP A 187 0.93 7.80 6.55
CA ASP A 187 2.12 7.93 5.71
C ASP A 187 2.15 6.75 4.75
N ALA A 188 1.96 7.02 3.46
CA ALA A 188 1.77 5.95 2.49
C ALA A 188 3.09 5.21 2.23
N VAL A 189 4.23 5.79 2.62
CA VAL A 189 5.50 5.07 2.75
C VAL A 189 5.36 3.98 3.82
N ALA A 190 4.98 4.36 5.04
CA ALA A 190 4.83 3.42 6.15
C ALA A 190 3.75 2.36 5.89
N LEU A 191 2.62 2.77 5.31
CA LEU A 191 1.54 1.86 4.94
C LEU A 191 1.98 0.90 3.82
N GLY A 192 2.80 1.37 2.88
CA GLY A 192 3.46 0.55 1.89
C GLY A 192 4.38 -0.48 2.55
N GLU A 193 5.28 -0.05 3.42
CA GLU A 193 6.17 -0.97 4.15
C GLU A 193 5.38 -2.03 4.93
N ASP A 194 4.36 -1.62 5.67
CA ASP A 194 3.48 -2.53 6.41
C ASP A 194 2.77 -3.52 5.48
N PHE A 195 2.30 -3.07 4.31
CA PHE A 195 1.69 -3.95 3.31
C PHE A 195 2.68 -4.94 2.74
N GLY A 196 3.88 -4.50 2.37
CA GLY A 196 4.92 -5.37 1.84
C GLY A 196 5.26 -6.45 2.83
N ILE A 197 5.44 -6.07 4.10
CA ILE A 197 5.63 -7.01 5.20
C ILE A 197 4.45 -7.97 5.31
N ALA A 198 3.21 -7.48 5.24
CA ALA A 198 2.01 -8.32 5.32
C ALA A 198 1.92 -9.33 4.16
N ILE A 199 2.16 -8.91 2.91
CA ILE A 199 2.20 -9.81 1.74
C ILE A 199 3.26 -10.89 1.95
N PHE A 200 4.44 -10.49 2.42
CA PHE A 200 5.53 -11.43 2.65
C PHE A 200 5.26 -12.41 3.81
N GLN A 201 4.51 -11.98 4.80
CA GLN A 201 4.05 -12.83 5.89
C GLN A 201 2.91 -13.77 5.47
N SER A 202 2.12 -13.40 4.45
CA SER A 202 1.02 -14.22 3.93
C SER A 202 1.44 -15.22 2.85
N LEU A 203 2.69 -15.15 2.35
CA LEU A 203 3.20 -16.11 1.39
C LEU A 203 3.14 -17.53 1.92
N THR A 204 2.68 -18.45 1.06
CA THR A 204 2.83 -19.88 1.34
C THR A 204 4.31 -20.24 1.44
N PRO A 205 4.68 -21.24 2.26
CA PRO A 205 6.08 -21.62 2.43
C PRO A 205 6.81 -21.93 1.12
N THR A 206 6.14 -22.67 0.22
CA THR A 206 6.64 -22.97 -1.11
C THR A 206 6.86 -21.73 -1.98
N CYS A 207 5.97 -20.73 -1.93
CA CYS A 207 6.14 -19.49 -2.69
C CYS A 207 7.29 -18.65 -2.15
N ALA A 208 7.39 -18.50 -0.82
CA ALA A 208 8.47 -17.77 -0.19
C ALA A 208 9.84 -18.38 -0.53
N GLU A 209 9.95 -19.71 -0.48
CA GLU A 209 11.14 -20.44 -0.90
C GLU A 209 11.48 -20.20 -2.37
N GLN A 210 10.51 -20.36 -3.27
CA GLN A 210 10.69 -20.17 -4.71
C GLN A 210 11.22 -18.76 -5.02
N VAL A 211 10.57 -17.72 -4.46
CA VAL A 211 10.97 -16.32 -4.67
C VAL A 211 12.38 -16.08 -4.13
N LEU A 212 12.69 -16.57 -2.92
CA LEU A 212 14.01 -16.43 -2.30
C LEU A 212 15.12 -17.06 -3.17
N LEU A 213 14.93 -18.31 -3.60
CA LEU A 213 15.92 -19.04 -4.37
C LEU A 213 16.13 -18.46 -5.77
N GLN A 214 15.05 -18.04 -6.43
CA GLN A 214 15.15 -17.37 -7.73
C GLN A 214 15.87 -16.03 -7.59
N TRP A 215 15.64 -15.29 -6.51
CA TRP A 215 16.34 -14.04 -6.24
C TRP A 215 17.84 -14.24 -6.09
N LEU A 216 18.25 -15.17 -5.20
CA LEU A 216 19.65 -15.51 -4.96
C LEU A 216 20.35 -16.07 -6.22
N THR A 217 19.58 -16.69 -7.12
CA THR A 217 20.11 -17.16 -8.40
C THR A 217 20.29 -16.00 -9.38
N SER A 218 19.32 -15.09 -9.45
CA SER A 218 19.34 -13.95 -10.37
C SER A 218 20.43 -12.93 -10.03
N ASP A 219 20.71 -12.72 -8.74
CA ASP A 219 21.80 -11.85 -8.30
C ASP A 219 23.19 -12.52 -8.36
N GLY A 220 23.24 -13.82 -8.69
CA GLY A 220 24.46 -14.60 -8.84
C GLY A 220 25.09 -15.06 -7.52
N THR A 221 24.39 -14.90 -6.38
CA THR A 221 24.81 -15.43 -5.08
C THR A 221 24.90 -16.94 -5.10
N ILE A 222 23.97 -17.61 -5.78
CA ILE A 222 23.98 -19.05 -6.02
C ILE A 222 23.79 -19.37 -7.50
N THR A 223 24.24 -20.56 -7.91
CA THR A 223 24.00 -21.12 -9.25
C THR A 223 22.65 -21.83 -9.30
N ALA A 224 22.12 -22.08 -10.51
CA ALA A 224 20.91 -22.87 -10.69
C ALA A 224 21.01 -24.28 -10.05
N ALA A 225 22.16 -24.93 -10.15
CA ALA A 225 22.37 -26.24 -9.51
C ALA A 225 22.37 -26.17 -7.98
N GLN A 226 22.89 -25.08 -7.40
CA GLN A 226 22.82 -24.83 -5.96
C GLN A 226 21.39 -24.50 -5.52
N SER A 227 20.63 -23.76 -6.34
CA SER A 227 19.21 -23.48 -6.10
C SER A 227 18.37 -24.76 -6.07
N GLU A 228 18.56 -25.66 -7.05
CA GLU A 228 17.87 -26.96 -7.08
C GLU A 228 18.21 -27.84 -5.88
N CYS A 229 19.47 -27.81 -5.43
CA CYS A 229 19.89 -28.53 -4.23
C CYS A 229 19.29 -27.91 -2.96
N LEU A 230 19.31 -26.57 -2.84
CA LEU A 230 18.75 -25.87 -1.68
C LEU A 230 17.25 -26.11 -1.58
N ALA A 231 16.52 -26.14 -2.69
CA ALA A 231 15.10 -26.48 -2.71
C ALA A 231 14.76 -27.89 -2.19
N ALA A 232 15.76 -28.79 -2.10
CA ALA A 232 15.58 -30.13 -1.57
C ALA A 232 16.07 -30.28 -0.12
N GLU A 233 16.97 -29.40 0.32
CA GLU A 233 17.65 -29.47 1.63
C GLU A 233 17.13 -28.43 2.62
N LEU A 234 16.58 -27.31 2.15
CA LEU A 234 16.01 -26.26 2.98
C LEU A 234 14.57 -26.62 3.33
N ASP A 235 14.23 -26.52 4.61
CA ASP A 235 12.86 -26.68 5.07
C ASP A 235 12.04 -25.43 4.72
N ASP A 236 10.82 -25.60 4.19
CA ASP A 236 9.99 -24.48 3.78
C ASP A 236 9.71 -23.49 4.93
N GLU A 237 9.57 -23.94 6.19
CA GLU A 237 9.35 -23.06 7.35
C GLU A 237 10.61 -22.22 7.66
N VAL A 238 11.79 -22.80 7.44
CA VAL A 238 13.07 -22.09 7.55
C VAL A 238 13.18 -21.05 6.43
N ALA A 239 12.80 -21.39 5.20
CA ALA A 239 12.80 -20.46 4.06
C ALA A 239 11.89 -19.24 4.33
N VAL A 240 10.68 -19.47 4.86
CA VAL A 240 9.77 -18.40 5.29
C VAL A 240 10.41 -17.51 6.36
N THR A 241 10.99 -18.11 7.39
CA THR A 241 11.59 -17.36 8.50
C THR A 241 12.76 -16.49 8.03
N LEU A 242 13.61 -17.03 7.15
CA LEU A 242 14.70 -16.28 6.53
C LEU A 242 14.15 -15.12 5.70
N PHE A 243 13.19 -15.42 4.84
CA PHE A 243 12.61 -14.44 3.93
C PHE A 243 11.92 -13.29 4.69
N GLN A 244 11.14 -13.59 5.73
CA GLN A 244 10.52 -12.59 6.61
C GLN A 244 11.57 -11.76 7.36
N GLY A 245 12.66 -12.38 7.81
CA GLY A 245 13.78 -11.68 8.45
C GLY A 245 14.45 -10.67 7.52
N VAL A 246 14.59 -10.98 6.23
CA VAL A 246 15.12 -10.05 5.23
C VAL A 246 14.07 -8.97 4.89
N ALA A 247 12.81 -9.36 4.68
CA ALA A 247 11.72 -8.45 4.30
C ALA A 247 11.42 -7.38 5.35
N SER A 248 11.49 -7.73 6.65
CA SER A 248 11.28 -6.80 7.75
C SER A 248 12.36 -5.71 7.88
N GLY A 249 13.42 -5.75 7.08
CA GLY A 249 14.51 -4.77 7.11
C GLY A 249 15.35 -4.78 8.39
N THR A 250 15.01 -5.62 9.37
CA THR A 250 15.74 -5.75 10.65
C THR A 250 17.16 -6.28 10.43
N GLY A 251 17.40 -6.98 9.32
CA GLY A 251 18.68 -7.61 9.00
C GLY A 251 19.07 -8.69 10.02
N GLN A 252 18.15 -9.07 10.91
CA GLN A 252 18.32 -10.11 11.92
C GLN A 252 17.37 -11.24 11.54
N ALA A 253 17.84 -12.11 10.66
CA ALA A 253 17.20 -13.41 10.50
C ALA A 253 17.32 -14.18 11.83
N ASP A 254 16.31 -15.01 12.11
CA ASP A 254 16.35 -15.92 13.25
C ASP A 254 17.68 -16.71 13.24
N PRO A 255 18.42 -16.78 14.36
CA PRO A 255 19.71 -17.45 14.39
C PRO A 255 19.63 -18.93 14.00
N ALA A 256 18.56 -19.64 14.36
CA ALA A 256 18.39 -21.04 14.02
C ALA A 256 18.08 -21.20 12.52
N ALA A 257 17.24 -20.33 11.96
CA ALA A 257 17.00 -20.32 10.51
C ALA A 257 18.27 -20.01 9.70
N THR A 258 19.11 -19.10 10.21
CA THR A 258 20.41 -18.77 9.62
C THR A 258 21.39 -19.94 9.67
N GLU A 259 21.44 -20.65 10.80
CA GLU A 259 22.26 -21.86 10.96
C GLU A 259 21.80 -22.98 10.02
N ALA A 260 20.49 -23.17 9.89
CA ALA A 260 19.91 -24.15 8.96
C ALA A 260 20.24 -23.82 7.49
N LEU A 261 20.12 -22.55 7.07
CA LEU A 261 20.53 -22.12 5.73
C LEU A 261 22.02 -22.38 5.49
N ALA A 262 22.88 -22.09 6.48
CA ALA A 262 24.31 -22.31 6.35
C ALA A 262 24.64 -23.81 6.21
N ALA A 263 23.96 -24.69 6.95
CA ALA A 263 24.12 -26.13 6.84
C ALA A 263 23.66 -26.66 5.46
N ALA A 264 22.48 -26.25 5.00
CA ALA A 264 21.97 -26.60 3.67
C ALA A 264 22.89 -26.06 2.56
N GLY A 265 23.34 -24.81 2.69
CA GLY A 265 24.32 -24.19 1.79
C GLY A 265 25.61 -24.99 1.71
N ALA A 266 26.17 -25.42 2.84
CA ALA A 266 27.37 -26.25 2.87
C ALA A 266 27.17 -27.62 2.19
N ALA A 267 26.00 -28.26 2.39
CA ALA A 267 25.65 -29.51 1.71
C ALA A 267 25.55 -29.32 0.18
N CYS A 268 25.05 -28.17 -0.25
CA CYS A 268 24.90 -27.79 -1.65
C CYS A 268 26.15 -27.12 -2.27
N GLY A 269 27.25 -26.99 -1.51
CA GLY A 269 28.48 -26.37 -1.99
C GLY A 269 28.38 -24.85 -2.23
N VAL A 270 27.48 -24.16 -1.53
CA VAL A 270 27.45 -22.70 -1.42
C VAL A 270 28.51 -22.27 -0.40
N SER A 271 29.41 -21.37 -0.80
CA SER A 271 30.59 -20.94 -0.01
C SER A 271 30.58 -19.46 0.28
#